data_AF-A0A6V7DBR1-F1
#
_entry.id   AF-A0A6V7DBR1-F1
#
_cell.length_a   1.000
_cell.length_b   1.000
_cell.length_c   1.000
_cell.angle_alpha   90.00
_cell.angle_beta   90.00
_cell.angle_gamma   90.00
#
_symmetry.space_group_name_H-M   'P 1'
#
loop_
_entity.id
_entity.type
_entity.pdbx_description
1 polymer ?
#
loop_
_entity_poly.entity_id
_entity_poly.type
_entity_poly.pdbx_seq_one_letter_code
_entity_poly.pdbx_strand_id
1 'polypeptide(L)'
;MIIKAFQLRLDTPSGLFGIAETFSRHLTIIKGRNSSGKSTFFNSLLYSIGMEELVGGVGPKQLTSAVRMSFDYEGQTISILSAETLIELENASGEVITMRRAIKDEARSDRLVEIAKGAVLTEHVTPDSWRPTYIHGQGSASQEDGFFQQFESFLGLSLPRVGLTSGRTTKLYLQTVFAAHAIEQKRGWTDYIAGIPFYGIRDARTRVAEYLLGLGTFENLALKSELDAESSQINLDWRQVLDELRREAGALGFSLHGAPAQVTAAFLPEEVQLKRASSDEPMTLRDYALSLASELQGLTSNKGDKGTDGTPELRTRISQAEQDLQRIAVLYDRASSHHALQAASRTELKNLLSETDRDLTKNKAVKRLQQMGAQRGVELAKGNCPSCHQPVSDSLVVERISGSQMDLESNIGYLESQRRMLSRQVSALEEGLTESEVSVRSFAQDLDRKRDRLTSLKEDLGSSAQQEKAALRRAIQLELEIGRLDALAQASERLAGELASIADRLRTNQQLRTALPRAC
;
A
#
# COMPACT_ATOMS: atom_id res chain seq x y z
N MET A 1 -2.19 9.80 -37.50
CA MET A 1 -3.55 10.04 -37.99
C MET A 1 -3.50 11.09 -39.08
N ILE A 2 -4.10 10.82 -40.23
CA ILE A 2 -4.32 11.78 -41.32
C ILE A 2 -5.83 11.87 -41.54
N ILE A 3 -6.34 13.08 -41.76
CA ILE A 3 -7.75 13.27 -42.18
C ILE A 3 -7.74 13.28 -43.70
N LYS A 4 -8.43 12.34 -44.36
CA LYS A 4 -8.52 12.25 -45.83
C LYS A 4 -9.64 13.12 -46.39
N ALA A 5 -10.81 13.09 -45.77
CA ALA A 5 -11.97 13.89 -46.19
C ALA A 5 -12.91 14.19 -45.03
N PHE A 6 -13.68 15.26 -45.15
CA PHE A 6 -14.74 15.64 -44.22
C PHE A 6 -15.98 16.09 -45.00
N GLN A 7 -17.14 15.61 -44.58
CA GLN A 7 -18.42 16.03 -45.14
C GLN A 7 -19.40 16.40 -44.01
N LEU A 8 -19.91 17.63 -44.05
CA LEU A 8 -21.07 18.08 -43.29
C LEU A 8 -22.28 18.06 -44.22
N ARG A 9 -23.35 17.36 -43.84
CA ARG A 9 -24.61 17.31 -44.58
C ARG A 9 -25.72 17.94 -43.75
N LEU A 10 -26.48 18.84 -44.34
CA LEU A 10 -27.63 19.52 -43.77
C LEU A 10 -28.82 19.25 -44.71
N ASP A 11 -29.76 18.45 -44.26
CA ASP A 11 -31.01 18.20 -44.97
C ASP A 11 -32.01 19.32 -44.64
N THR A 12 -32.65 19.89 -45.66
CA THR A 12 -33.55 21.04 -45.53
C THR A 12 -34.73 20.90 -46.48
N PRO A 13 -35.86 21.61 -46.24
CA PRO A 13 -36.99 21.62 -47.19
C PRO A 13 -36.61 22.14 -48.59
N SER A 14 -35.50 22.87 -48.70
CA SER A 14 -34.97 23.43 -49.95
C SER A 14 -33.90 22.55 -50.61
N GLY A 15 -33.65 21.34 -50.08
CA GLY A 15 -32.64 20.40 -50.58
C GLY A 15 -31.44 20.24 -49.65
N LEU A 16 -30.41 19.55 -50.15
CA LEU A 16 -29.19 19.22 -49.40
C LEU A 16 -28.20 20.40 -49.41
N PHE A 17 -27.93 20.97 -48.24
CA PHE A 17 -26.84 21.92 -48.02
C PHE A 17 -25.69 21.23 -47.28
N GLY A 18 -24.51 21.85 -47.27
CA GLY A 18 -23.37 21.26 -46.57
C GLY A 18 -22.02 21.76 -47.04
N ILE A 19 -20.98 21.04 -46.60
CA ILE A 19 -19.59 21.22 -47.02
C ILE A 19 -19.03 19.83 -47.27
N ALA A 20 -18.35 19.61 -48.38
CA ALA A 20 -17.66 18.35 -48.69
C ALA A 20 -16.25 18.69 -49.19
N GLU A 21 -15.23 18.33 -48.41
CA GLU A 21 -13.84 18.70 -48.67
C GLU A 21 -12.91 17.51 -48.52
N THR A 22 -11.94 17.41 -49.42
CA THR A 22 -10.85 16.42 -49.38
C THR A 22 -9.54 17.12 -49.02
N PHE A 23 -8.75 16.53 -48.13
CA PHE A 23 -7.52 17.12 -47.62
C PHE A 23 -6.29 16.54 -48.31
N SER A 24 -5.28 17.38 -48.54
CA SER A 24 -3.96 16.88 -48.92
C SER A 24 -3.22 16.33 -47.70
N ARG A 25 -2.29 15.39 -47.91
CA ARG A 25 -1.46 14.79 -46.84
C ARG A 25 -0.51 15.78 -46.14
N HIS A 26 -0.32 16.98 -46.69
CA HIS A 26 0.62 17.98 -46.20
C HIS A 26 -0.13 19.16 -45.55
N LEU A 27 0.25 20.40 -45.88
CA LEU A 27 -0.39 21.60 -45.37
C LEU A 27 -1.69 21.89 -46.13
N THR A 28 -2.83 21.87 -45.43
CA THR A 28 -4.10 22.41 -45.95
C THR A 28 -4.42 23.74 -45.27
N ILE A 29 -4.74 24.78 -46.06
CA ILE A 29 -5.07 26.13 -45.55
C ILE A 29 -6.52 26.46 -45.90
N ILE A 30 -7.36 26.64 -44.89
CA ILE A 30 -8.77 27.03 -45.07
C ILE A 30 -8.88 28.55 -44.95
N LYS A 31 -9.09 29.22 -46.08
CA LYS A 31 -9.22 30.68 -46.16
C LYS A 31 -10.69 31.10 -46.33
N GLY A 32 -11.13 32.05 -45.51
CA GLY A 32 -12.47 32.62 -45.58
C GLY A 32 -12.55 33.96 -44.84
N ARG A 33 -13.54 34.79 -45.18
CA ARG A 33 -13.78 36.09 -44.51
C ARG A 33 -14.17 35.90 -43.04
N ASN A 34 -14.21 36.98 -42.28
CA ASN A 34 -14.82 36.92 -40.94
C ASN A 34 -16.29 36.53 -41.06
N SER A 35 -16.79 35.75 -40.09
CA SER A 35 -18.13 35.15 -40.11
C SER A 35 -18.44 34.17 -41.27
N SER A 36 -17.47 33.78 -42.11
CA SER A 36 -17.69 32.83 -43.21
C SER A 36 -17.68 31.34 -42.79
N GLY A 37 -18.09 31.02 -41.57
CA GLY A 37 -18.19 29.63 -41.09
C GLY A 37 -16.87 28.89 -40.78
N LYS A 38 -15.68 29.54 -40.81
CA LYS A 38 -14.39 28.88 -40.51
C LYS A 38 -14.38 28.09 -39.18
N SER A 39 -14.83 28.74 -38.10
CA SER A 39 -14.94 28.10 -36.77
C SER A 39 -16.04 27.04 -36.73
N THR A 40 -17.13 27.22 -37.50
CA THR A 40 -18.19 26.21 -37.65
C THR A 40 -17.65 24.94 -38.31
N PHE A 41 -16.85 25.06 -39.36
CA PHE A 41 -16.16 23.94 -40.00
C PHE A 41 -15.24 23.21 -39.00
N PHE A 42 -14.33 23.93 -38.35
CA PHE A 42 -13.37 23.34 -37.42
C PHE A 42 -14.07 22.65 -36.23
N ASN A 43 -15.09 23.28 -35.65
CA ASN A 43 -15.85 22.68 -34.54
C ASN A 43 -16.67 21.46 -35.00
N SER A 44 -17.19 21.46 -36.22
CA SER A 44 -17.91 20.29 -36.79
C SER A 44 -16.96 19.13 -37.10
N LEU A 45 -15.73 19.43 -37.51
CA LEU A 45 -14.66 18.45 -37.66
C LEU A 45 -14.28 17.85 -36.29
N LEU A 46 -14.05 18.66 -35.25
CA LEU A 46 -13.80 18.15 -33.90
C LEU A 46 -14.96 17.32 -33.35
N TYR A 47 -16.21 17.71 -33.64
CA TYR A 47 -17.41 16.93 -33.30
C TYR A 47 -17.44 15.58 -34.00
N SER A 48 -17.06 15.50 -35.28
CA SER A 48 -17.06 14.23 -36.03
C SER A 48 -16.10 13.17 -35.47
N ILE A 49 -15.05 13.59 -34.74
CA ILE A 49 -14.07 12.71 -34.07
C ILE A 49 -14.31 12.58 -32.55
N GLY A 50 -15.45 13.05 -32.02
CA GLY A 50 -15.78 12.97 -30.59
C GLY A 50 -14.99 13.91 -29.68
N MET A 51 -14.37 14.95 -30.22
CA MET A 51 -13.49 15.89 -29.50
C MET A 51 -14.17 17.25 -29.22
N GLU A 52 -15.52 17.31 -29.18
CA GLU A 52 -16.24 18.57 -28.96
C GLU A 52 -15.99 19.20 -27.57
N GLU A 53 -15.54 18.42 -26.59
CA GLU A 53 -15.21 18.92 -25.26
C GLU A 53 -14.10 19.99 -25.30
N LEU A 54 -13.21 19.92 -26.30
CA LEU A 54 -12.16 20.92 -26.54
C LEU A 54 -12.70 22.29 -26.92
N VAL A 55 -13.89 22.34 -27.53
CA VAL A 55 -14.60 23.58 -27.89
C VAL A 55 -15.25 24.22 -26.66
N GLY A 56 -15.72 23.40 -25.71
CA GLY A 56 -16.27 23.87 -24.44
C GLY A 56 -17.17 22.92 -23.67
N GLY A 57 -17.52 21.74 -24.21
CA GLY A 57 -18.31 20.74 -23.49
C GLY A 57 -18.94 19.68 -24.41
N VAL A 58 -19.87 18.91 -23.86
CA VAL A 58 -20.40 17.69 -24.52
C VAL A 58 -21.58 17.98 -25.45
N GLY A 59 -21.62 17.25 -26.58
CA GLY A 59 -22.76 17.19 -27.49
C GLY A 59 -22.91 18.39 -28.43
N PRO A 60 -23.92 18.37 -29.30
CA PRO A 60 -24.04 19.29 -30.43
C PRO A 60 -24.27 20.74 -29.97
N LYS A 61 -24.68 20.99 -28.73
CA LYS A 61 -24.91 22.34 -28.17
C LYS A 61 -23.70 23.28 -28.29
N GLN A 62 -22.47 22.76 -28.46
CA GLN A 62 -21.26 23.56 -28.71
C GLN A 62 -21.09 24.00 -30.17
N LEU A 63 -21.86 23.43 -31.09
CA LEU A 63 -21.89 23.82 -32.51
C LEU A 63 -22.81 25.03 -32.71
N THR A 64 -22.51 25.82 -33.74
CA THR A 64 -23.29 27.02 -34.10
C THR A 64 -24.72 26.67 -34.55
N SER A 65 -25.67 27.61 -34.36
CA SER A 65 -27.06 27.47 -34.86
C SER A 65 -27.15 27.07 -36.33
N ALA A 66 -26.23 27.58 -37.16
CA ALA A 66 -26.09 27.31 -38.59
C ALA A 66 -25.96 25.82 -38.99
N VAL A 67 -25.68 24.91 -38.06
CA VAL A 67 -25.64 23.45 -38.31
C VAL A 67 -26.62 22.65 -37.45
N ARG A 68 -27.49 23.35 -36.71
CA ARG A 68 -28.42 22.76 -35.72
C ARG A 68 -29.88 23.11 -35.91
N MET A 69 -30.16 24.37 -36.24
CA MET A 69 -31.50 24.94 -36.23
C MET A 69 -31.86 25.50 -37.60
N SER A 70 -31.09 26.48 -38.05
CA SER A 70 -31.31 27.22 -39.28
C SER A 70 -30.07 28.01 -39.67
N PHE A 71 -29.98 28.37 -40.95
CA PHE A 71 -28.98 29.29 -41.50
C PHE A 71 -29.65 30.21 -42.52
N ASP A 72 -29.05 31.37 -42.78
CA ASP A 72 -29.54 32.30 -43.79
C ASP A 72 -28.87 32.02 -45.13
N TYR A 73 -29.68 31.88 -46.18
CA TYR A 73 -29.25 31.66 -47.56
C TYR A 73 -30.11 32.51 -48.50
N GLU A 74 -29.46 33.28 -49.39
CA GLU A 74 -30.12 34.19 -50.34
C GLU A 74 -31.19 35.12 -49.72
N GLY A 75 -31.00 35.50 -48.45
CA GLY A 75 -31.91 36.37 -47.70
C GLY A 75 -33.10 35.66 -47.04
N GLN A 76 -33.17 34.33 -47.10
CA GLN A 76 -34.17 33.51 -46.42
C GLN A 76 -33.53 32.66 -45.32
N THR A 77 -34.18 32.57 -44.16
CA THR A 77 -33.75 31.67 -43.08
C THR A 77 -34.29 30.26 -43.34
N ILE A 78 -33.40 29.36 -43.77
CA ILE A 78 -33.72 27.95 -44.05
C ILE A 78 -33.63 27.15 -42.75
N SER A 79 -34.66 26.35 -42.45
CA SER A 79 -34.65 25.43 -41.31
C SER A 79 -34.00 24.09 -41.67
N ILE A 80 -33.25 23.53 -40.72
CA ILE A 80 -32.55 22.24 -40.88
C ILE A 80 -33.49 21.13 -40.39
N LEU A 81 -33.74 20.12 -41.22
CA LEU A 81 -34.51 18.92 -40.85
C LEU A 81 -33.60 17.94 -40.12
N SER A 82 -32.58 17.43 -40.81
CA SER A 82 -31.52 16.59 -40.23
C SER A 82 -30.12 17.16 -40.54
N ALA A 83 -29.14 16.82 -39.73
CA ALA A 83 -27.75 17.20 -39.92
C ALA A 83 -26.81 16.09 -39.46
N GLU A 84 -25.86 15.71 -40.31
CA GLU A 84 -24.85 14.70 -40.00
C GLU A 84 -23.45 15.12 -40.46
N THR A 85 -22.45 14.55 -39.81
CA THR A 85 -21.04 14.66 -40.20
C THR A 85 -20.52 13.29 -40.58
N LEU A 86 -19.68 13.25 -41.62
CA LEU A 86 -18.88 12.11 -42.02
C LEU A 86 -17.41 12.55 -42.07
N ILE A 87 -16.50 11.72 -41.58
CA ILE A 87 -15.07 11.97 -41.66
C ILE A 87 -14.32 10.69 -42.01
N GLU A 88 -13.37 10.81 -42.92
CA GLU A 88 -12.51 9.72 -43.36
C GLU A 88 -11.11 9.92 -42.77
N LEU A 89 -10.63 8.93 -42.02
CA LEU A 89 -9.35 8.96 -41.30
C LEU A 89 -8.45 7.81 -41.72
N GLU A 90 -7.15 8.07 -41.82
CA GLU A 90 -6.09 7.10 -42.06
C GLU A 90 -5.16 7.03 -40.82
N ASN A 91 -4.86 5.82 -40.34
CA ASN A 91 -3.91 5.61 -39.23
C ASN A 91 -2.46 5.46 -39.73
N ALA A 92 -1.54 5.10 -38.84
CA ALA A 92 -0.12 4.95 -39.18
C ALA A 92 0.20 3.69 -40.01
N SER A 93 -0.67 2.66 -40.00
CA SER A 93 -0.52 1.45 -40.81
C SER A 93 -1.20 1.53 -42.19
N GLY A 94 -1.84 2.66 -42.51
CA GLY A 94 -2.58 2.86 -43.76
C GLY A 94 -4.00 2.30 -43.75
N GLU A 95 -4.52 1.82 -42.61
CA GLU A 95 -5.93 1.47 -42.49
C GLU A 95 -6.78 2.75 -42.54
N VAL A 96 -7.82 2.73 -43.38
CA VAL A 96 -8.79 3.82 -43.53
C VAL A 96 -10.12 3.43 -42.89
N ILE A 97 -10.67 4.32 -42.08
CA ILE A 97 -12.05 4.23 -41.57
C ILE A 97 -12.84 5.47 -41.98
N THR A 98 -14.14 5.30 -42.18
CA THR A 98 -15.10 6.40 -42.25
C THR A 98 -15.99 6.36 -41.01
N MET A 99 -16.09 7.48 -40.31
CA MET A 99 -16.98 7.63 -39.15
C MET A 99 -18.13 8.56 -39.53
N ARG A 100 -19.36 8.24 -39.13
CA ARG A 100 -20.52 9.13 -39.26
C ARG A 100 -21.17 9.40 -37.90
N ARG A 101 -21.65 10.63 -37.70
CA ARG A 101 -22.28 11.09 -36.46
C ARG A 101 -23.35 12.14 -36.74
N ALA A 102 -24.54 11.95 -36.17
CA ALA A 102 -25.65 12.91 -36.25
C ALA A 102 -25.42 14.13 -35.35
N ILE A 103 -25.71 15.33 -35.86
CA ILE A 103 -25.82 16.60 -35.11
C ILE A 103 -27.28 16.84 -34.71
N LYS A 104 -28.21 16.55 -35.63
CA LYS A 104 -29.67 16.61 -35.44
C LYS A 104 -30.31 15.51 -36.29
N ASP A 105 -31.07 14.63 -35.66
CA ASP A 105 -31.76 13.52 -36.30
C ASP A 105 -32.90 13.09 -35.34
N GLU A 106 -34.01 12.56 -35.85
CA GLU A 106 -35.13 12.08 -35.02
C GLU A 106 -34.93 10.64 -34.55
N ALA A 107 -34.19 9.83 -35.30
CA ALA A 107 -33.93 8.42 -35.03
C ALA A 107 -32.53 8.18 -34.42
N ARG A 108 -31.52 8.98 -34.78
CA ARG A 108 -30.12 8.80 -34.33
C ARG A 108 -29.74 9.77 -33.21
N SER A 109 -29.24 9.23 -32.11
CA SER A 109 -28.71 10.05 -31.00
C SER A 109 -27.40 10.74 -31.36
N ASP A 110 -27.18 11.93 -30.82
CA ASP A 110 -25.92 12.68 -30.85
C ASP A 110 -24.73 11.99 -30.15
N ARG A 111 -25.01 10.91 -29.39
CA ARG A 111 -24.02 10.04 -28.72
C ARG A 111 -23.68 8.78 -29.50
N LEU A 112 -24.37 8.51 -30.60
CA LEU A 112 -24.06 7.41 -31.50
C LEU A 112 -22.97 7.85 -32.47
N VAL A 113 -21.90 7.06 -32.56
CA VAL A 113 -20.91 7.19 -33.63
C VAL A 113 -20.84 5.87 -34.36
N GLU A 114 -21.03 5.90 -35.67
CA GLU A 114 -21.05 4.69 -36.50
C GLU A 114 -19.77 4.64 -37.34
N ILE A 115 -19.05 3.54 -37.26
CA ILE A 115 -17.74 3.37 -37.90
C ILE A 115 -17.85 2.32 -39.01
N ALA A 116 -17.43 2.68 -40.22
CA ALA A 116 -17.25 1.80 -41.35
C ALA A 116 -15.76 1.68 -41.70
N LYS A 117 -15.34 0.50 -42.19
CA LYS A 117 -14.01 0.33 -42.78
C LYS A 117 -14.02 0.82 -44.24
N GLY A 118 -12.90 1.39 -44.67
CA GLY A 118 -12.71 1.86 -46.04
C GLY A 118 -13.05 3.34 -46.26
N ALA A 119 -12.75 3.79 -47.47
CA ALA A 119 -12.80 5.18 -47.92
C ALA A 119 -14.15 5.50 -48.60
N VAL A 120 -15.17 5.77 -47.79
CA VAL A 120 -16.54 6.03 -48.28
C VAL A 120 -16.64 7.42 -48.93
N LEU A 121 -15.81 8.39 -48.51
CA LEU A 121 -15.87 9.76 -49.02
C LEU A 121 -14.95 9.97 -50.23
N THR A 122 -13.73 9.44 -50.21
CA THR A 122 -12.75 9.68 -51.29
C THR A 122 -12.79 8.66 -52.42
N GLU A 123 -13.07 7.38 -52.12
CA GLU A 123 -13.07 6.29 -53.10
C GLU A 123 -14.49 5.76 -53.38
N HIS A 124 -15.51 6.33 -52.72
CA HIS A 124 -16.92 5.93 -52.80
C HIS A 124 -17.17 4.44 -52.54
N VAL A 125 -16.32 3.83 -51.70
CA VAL A 125 -16.48 2.43 -51.27
C VAL A 125 -17.81 2.29 -50.53
N THR A 126 -18.64 1.34 -50.98
CA THR A 126 -19.86 0.98 -50.25
C THR A 126 -19.46 0.10 -49.07
N PRO A 127 -19.69 0.52 -47.81
CA PRO A 127 -19.24 -0.24 -46.66
C PRO A 127 -20.16 -1.44 -46.39
N ASP A 128 -19.57 -2.61 -46.13
CA ASP A 128 -20.30 -3.86 -45.83
C ASP A 128 -21.22 -3.72 -44.61
N SER A 129 -20.79 -2.93 -43.62
CA SER A 129 -21.58 -2.61 -42.42
C SER A 129 -21.09 -1.32 -41.75
N TRP A 130 -21.98 -0.72 -40.98
CA TRP A 130 -21.67 0.36 -40.05
C TRP A 130 -21.71 -0.20 -38.63
N ARG A 131 -20.56 -0.22 -37.94
CA ARG A 131 -20.50 -0.66 -36.52
C ARG A 131 -20.98 0.49 -35.63
N PRO A 132 -22.07 0.34 -34.86
CA PRO A 132 -22.49 1.34 -33.90
C PRO A 132 -21.56 1.35 -32.67
N THR A 133 -21.24 2.53 -32.18
CA THR A 133 -20.44 2.77 -30.97
C THR A 133 -21.00 3.95 -30.19
N TYR A 134 -20.64 4.09 -28.92
CA TYR A 134 -21.14 5.20 -28.09
C TYR A 134 -20.02 6.06 -27.49
N ILE A 135 -20.28 7.37 -27.44
CA ILE A 135 -19.46 8.38 -26.75
C ILE A 135 -20.17 8.90 -25.50
N HIS A 136 -19.40 9.49 -24.58
CA HIS A 136 -19.87 10.17 -23.36
C HIS A 136 -20.70 9.32 -22.38
N GLY A 137 -20.81 8.02 -22.63
CA GLY A 137 -21.37 7.03 -21.72
C GLY A 137 -20.31 6.44 -20.78
N GLN A 138 -20.75 5.88 -19.66
CA GLN A 138 -19.86 5.09 -18.80
C GLN A 138 -19.23 3.95 -19.62
N GLY A 139 -17.92 3.79 -19.54
CA GLY A 139 -17.19 2.76 -20.30
C GLY A 139 -16.79 3.15 -21.73
N SER A 140 -17.12 4.35 -22.24
CA SER A 140 -16.80 4.74 -23.63
C SER A 140 -15.31 4.75 -23.98
N ALA A 141 -14.42 4.73 -22.97
CA ALA A 141 -12.96 4.67 -23.10
C ALA A 141 -12.35 3.37 -22.49
N SER A 142 -13.15 2.33 -22.31
CA SER A 142 -12.69 1.04 -21.74
C SER A 142 -13.47 -0.20 -22.18
N GLN A 143 -14.72 -0.08 -22.63
CA GLN A 143 -15.52 -1.18 -23.18
C GLN A 143 -15.30 -1.30 -24.69
N GLU A 144 -15.52 -2.50 -25.24
CA GLU A 144 -15.29 -2.78 -26.67
C GLU A 144 -16.19 -1.97 -27.60
N ASP A 145 -17.42 -1.65 -27.22
CA ASP A 145 -18.35 -0.81 -27.99
C ASP A 145 -18.24 0.69 -27.65
N GLY A 146 -17.30 1.04 -26.76
CA GLY A 146 -16.94 2.42 -26.44
C GLY A 146 -16.13 3.04 -27.57
N PHE A 147 -16.62 4.16 -28.12
CA PHE A 147 -15.97 4.84 -29.25
C PHE A 147 -14.50 5.19 -28.99
N PHE A 148 -14.17 5.75 -27.82
CA PHE A 148 -12.80 6.18 -27.55
C PHE A 148 -11.84 4.99 -27.39
N GLN A 149 -12.33 3.84 -26.92
CA GLN A 149 -11.52 2.61 -26.87
C GLN A 149 -11.24 2.08 -28.28
N GLN A 150 -12.25 2.05 -29.17
CA GLN A 150 -12.04 1.66 -30.57
C GLN A 150 -11.14 2.66 -31.32
N PHE A 151 -11.32 3.96 -31.09
CA PHE A 151 -10.53 4.99 -31.74
C PHE A 151 -9.08 4.99 -31.26
N GLU A 152 -8.82 4.77 -29.98
CA GLU A 152 -7.48 4.54 -29.42
C GLU A 152 -6.81 3.30 -30.06
N SER A 153 -7.55 2.19 -30.20
CA SER A 153 -7.06 0.98 -30.87
C SER A 153 -6.76 1.22 -32.35
N PHE A 154 -7.62 1.92 -33.09
CA PHE A 154 -7.39 2.31 -34.49
C PHE A 154 -6.15 3.20 -34.66
N LEU A 155 -5.90 4.10 -33.71
CA LEU A 155 -4.72 4.96 -33.70
C LEU A 155 -3.44 4.22 -33.27
N GLY A 156 -3.53 2.98 -32.77
CA GLY A 156 -2.39 2.22 -32.26
C GLY A 156 -1.79 2.78 -30.97
N LEU A 157 -2.59 3.49 -30.16
CA LEU A 157 -2.13 4.15 -28.94
C LEU A 157 -2.37 3.26 -27.71
N SER A 158 -1.46 3.34 -26.74
CA SER A 158 -1.60 2.72 -25.42
C SER A 158 -1.56 3.81 -24.34
N LEU A 159 -2.73 4.34 -23.95
CA LEU A 159 -2.78 5.49 -23.05
C LEU A 159 -2.51 5.08 -21.58
N PRO A 160 -1.56 5.74 -20.88
CA PRO A 160 -1.13 5.34 -19.54
C PRO A 160 -2.19 5.63 -18.47
N ARG A 161 -2.00 5.05 -17.28
CA ARG A 161 -2.82 5.37 -16.09
C ARG A 161 -2.21 6.52 -15.30
N VAL A 162 -3.06 7.45 -14.86
CA VAL A 162 -2.69 8.71 -14.22
C VAL A 162 -3.49 8.93 -12.93
N GLY A 163 -2.88 9.64 -11.98
CA GLY A 163 -3.51 9.98 -10.70
C GLY A 163 -4.56 11.08 -10.84
N LEU A 164 -5.71 10.88 -10.22
CA LEU A 164 -6.73 11.90 -9.97
C LEU A 164 -6.39 12.70 -8.71
N THR A 165 -6.88 13.94 -8.61
CA THR A 165 -6.78 14.76 -7.38
C THR A 165 -7.41 14.09 -6.15
N SER A 166 -8.32 13.13 -6.35
CA SER A 166 -8.93 12.30 -5.30
C SER A 166 -8.09 11.09 -4.84
N GLY A 167 -6.88 10.91 -5.39
CA GLY A 167 -5.98 9.80 -5.04
C GLY A 167 -6.28 8.47 -5.77
N ARG A 168 -7.38 8.38 -6.52
CA ARG A 168 -7.68 7.23 -7.41
C ARG A 168 -6.90 7.34 -8.72
N THR A 169 -6.72 6.24 -9.45
CA THR A 169 -6.13 6.27 -10.81
C THR A 169 -7.20 6.14 -11.90
N THR A 170 -6.99 6.85 -13.02
CA THR A 170 -7.80 6.76 -14.24
C THR A 170 -6.90 6.55 -15.47
N LYS A 171 -7.47 6.29 -16.64
CA LYS A 171 -6.75 6.31 -17.93
C LYS A 171 -6.54 7.75 -18.37
N LEU A 172 -5.39 8.07 -18.99
CA LEU A 172 -5.17 9.37 -19.64
C LEU A 172 -6.10 9.44 -20.87
N TYR A 173 -7.25 10.11 -20.74
CA TYR A 173 -8.27 10.11 -21.79
C TYR A 173 -7.76 10.73 -23.10
N LEU A 174 -8.13 10.14 -24.23
CA LEU A 174 -7.68 10.56 -25.57
C LEU A 174 -7.96 12.04 -25.86
N GLN A 175 -9.09 12.57 -25.36
CA GLN A 175 -9.45 13.99 -25.43
C GLN A 175 -8.37 14.90 -24.82
N THR A 176 -7.70 14.49 -23.74
CA THR A 176 -6.61 15.28 -23.13
C THR A 176 -5.37 15.33 -24.03
N VAL A 177 -5.08 14.26 -24.77
CA VAL A 177 -3.99 14.19 -25.75
C VAL A 177 -4.33 15.02 -26.99
N PHE A 178 -5.58 14.99 -27.45
CA PHE A 178 -6.04 15.81 -28.56
C PHE A 178 -6.07 17.32 -28.24
N ALA A 179 -6.18 17.71 -26.96
CA ALA A 179 -6.06 19.11 -26.53
C ALA A 179 -4.69 19.74 -26.83
N ALA A 180 -3.64 18.94 -27.06
CA ALA A 180 -2.34 19.40 -27.54
C ALA A 180 -2.24 19.53 -29.07
N HIS A 181 -3.13 18.87 -29.81
CA HIS A 181 -3.13 18.82 -31.27
C HIS A 181 -4.15 19.78 -31.91
N ALA A 182 -5.29 20.00 -31.24
CA ALA A 182 -6.39 20.84 -31.71
C ALA A 182 -6.43 22.18 -30.97
N ILE A 183 -5.84 23.22 -31.58
CA ILE A 183 -5.76 24.56 -31.00
C ILE A 183 -6.90 25.43 -31.56
N GLU A 184 -7.88 25.76 -30.72
CA GLU A 184 -9.04 26.60 -31.08
C GLU A 184 -8.75 28.11 -30.87
N GLN A 185 -9.38 28.98 -31.67
CA GLN A 185 -9.08 30.41 -31.73
C GLN A 185 -9.32 31.18 -30.42
N LYS A 186 -10.33 30.87 -29.61
CA LYS A 186 -10.62 31.64 -28.38
C LYS A 186 -9.68 31.28 -27.23
N ARG A 187 -9.27 30.01 -27.12
CA ARG A 187 -8.45 29.53 -25.99
C ARG A 187 -6.96 29.43 -26.32
N GLY A 188 -6.62 29.10 -27.57
CA GLY A 188 -5.25 28.84 -28.01
C GLY A 188 -4.32 30.06 -28.06
N TRP A 189 -4.87 31.27 -27.94
CA TRP A 189 -4.08 32.51 -27.85
C TRP A 189 -3.58 32.79 -26.43
N THR A 190 -4.17 32.16 -25.41
CA THR A 190 -3.86 32.44 -24.00
C THR A 190 -2.82 31.48 -23.44
N ASP A 191 -2.92 30.18 -23.76
CA ASP A 191 -2.06 29.14 -23.20
C ASP A 191 -2.07 27.88 -24.09
N TYR A 192 -1.00 27.09 -24.06
CA TYR A 192 -0.91 25.82 -24.76
C TYR A 192 -1.65 24.72 -23.96
N ILE A 193 -2.38 23.84 -24.65
CA ILE A 193 -3.26 22.83 -24.03
C ILE A 193 -4.40 23.47 -23.20
N ALA A 194 -4.78 24.72 -23.46
CA ALA A 194 -5.88 25.43 -22.79
C ALA A 194 -7.28 24.81 -23.01
N GLY A 195 -7.44 23.98 -24.03
CA GLY A 195 -8.67 23.26 -24.34
C GLY A 195 -8.91 21.99 -23.52
N ILE A 196 -8.01 21.62 -22.61
CA ILE A 196 -8.06 20.33 -21.91
C ILE A 196 -9.35 20.16 -21.06
N PRO A 197 -10.11 19.07 -21.24
CA PRO A 197 -11.29 18.82 -20.41
C PRO A 197 -10.92 18.47 -18.96
N PHE A 198 -11.76 18.89 -18.01
CA PHE A 198 -11.52 18.64 -16.60
C PHE A 198 -12.05 17.27 -16.16
N TYR A 199 -11.18 16.26 -16.20
CA TYR A 199 -11.47 14.91 -15.67
C TYR A 199 -10.93 14.68 -14.25
N GLY A 200 -10.52 15.76 -13.55
CA GLY A 200 -9.90 15.66 -12.21
C GLY A 200 -8.51 15.01 -12.20
N ILE A 201 -7.86 14.87 -13.36
CA ILE A 201 -6.47 14.38 -13.48
C ILE A 201 -5.52 15.42 -12.89
N ARG A 202 -4.64 14.99 -12.00
CA ARG A 202 -3.63 15.85 -11.38
C ARG A 202 -2.57 16.24 -12.42
N ASP A 203 -2.28 17.54 -12.49
CA ASP A 203 -1.23 18.12 -13.35
C ASP A 203 -1.36 17.69 -14.83
N ALA A 204 -2.60 17.62 -15.32
CA ALA A 204 -2.96 16.97 -16.59
C ALA A 204 -2.16 17.48 -17.81
N ARG A 205 -1.83 18.78 -17.88
CA ARG A 205 -1.01 19.35 -18.95
C ARG A 205 0.42 18.76 -18.96
N THR A 206 1.03 18.61 -17.78
CA THR A 206 2.32 17.96 -17.61
C THR A 206 2.26 16.50 -18.02
N ARG A 207 1.19 15.78 -17.65
CA ARG A 207 1.01 14.36 -18.04
C ARG A 207 0.82 14.16 -19.55
N VAL A 208 0.12 15.06 -20.22
CA VAL A 208 0.03 15.05 -21.69
C VAL A 208 1.39 15.33 -22.31
N ALA A 209 2.16 16.29 -21.81
CA ALA A 209 3.51 16.57 -22.31
C ALA A 209 4.49 15.38 -22.09
N GLU A 210 4.49 14.78 -20.90
CA GLU A 210 5.27 13.57 -20.58
C GLU A 210 4.95 12.40 -21.52
N TYR A 211 3.67 12.21 -21.85
CA TYR A 211 3.21 11.17 -22.77
C TYR A 211 3.67 11.45 -24.21
N LEU A 212 3.45 12.67 -24.71
CA LEU A 212 3.82 13.05 -26.08
C LEU A 212 5.34 13.03 -26.34
N LEU A 213 6.14 13.31 -25.30
CA LEU A 213 7.60 13.27 -25.37
C LEU A 213 8.19 11.89 -25.04
N GLY A 214 7.37 10.91 -24.65
CA GLY A 214 7.84 9.55 -24.35
C GLY A 214 8.80 9.47 -23.15
N LEU A 215 8.63 10.31 -22.12
CA LEU A 215 9.61 10.46 -21.03
C LEU A 215 9.69 9.27 -20.04
N GLY A 216 9.00 8.16 -20.30
CA GLY A 216 8.99 6.97 -19.43
C GLY A 216 8.47 7.18 -18.01
N THR A 217 7.89 8.34 -17.69
CA THR A 217 7.49 8.70 -16.32
C THR A 217 6.45 7.75 -15.74
N PHE A 218 5.47 7.34 -16.55
CA PHE A 218 4.39 6.43 -16.17
C PHE A 218 4.89 5.02 -15.85
N GLU A 219 5.81 4.50 -16.67
CA GLU A 219 6.43 3.18 -16.50
C GLU A 219 7.30 3.15 -15.22
N ASN A 220 8.14 4.16 -15.03
CA ASN A 220 8.96 4.30 -13.84
C ASN A 220 8.10 4.45 -12.56
N LEU A 221 6.96 5.16 -12.63
CA LEU A 221 6.02 5.28 -11.51
C LEU A 221 5.28 3.97 -11.22
N ALA A 222 4.89 3.20 -12.25
CA ALA A 222 4.26 1.89 -12.09
C ALA A 222 5.25 0.90 -11.45
N LEU A 223 6.44 0.75 -12.03
CA LEU A 223 7.49 -0.13 -11.52
C LEU A 223 7.90 0.23 -10.08
N LYS A 224 7.99 1.53 -9.75
CA LYS A 224 8.19 1.97 -8.36
C LYS A 224 7.08 1.49 -7.43
N SER A 225 5.82 1.63 -7.85
CA SER A 225 4.66 1.19 -7.04
C SER A 225 4.63 -0.32 -6.84
N GLU A 226 5.06 -1.10 -7.84
CA GLU A 226 5.20 -2.56 -7.75
C GLU A 226 6.31 -2.94 -6.77
N LEU A 227 7.49 -2.30 -6.87
CA LEU A 227 8.61 -2.49 -5.94
C LEU A 227 8.27 -2.07 -4.50
N ASP A 228 7.40 -1.08 -4.30
CA ASP A 228 6.84 -0.66 -2.99
C ASP A 228 5.86 -1.69 -2.41
N ALA A 229 5.00 -2.29 -3.23
CA ALA A 229 4.14 -3.40 -2.82
C ALA A 229 4.96 -4.65 -2.47
N GLU A 230 5.93 -5.03 -3.32
CA GLU A 230 6.79 -6.19 -3.10
C GLU A 230 7.64 -6.05 -1.82
N SER A 231 8.25 -4.89 -1.59
CA SER A 231 9.01 -4.61 -0.35
C SER A 231 8.12 -4.73 0.90
N SER A 232 6.86 -4.31 0.81
CA SER A 232 5.89 -4.47 1.90
C SER A 232 5.57 -5.95 2.16
N GLN A 233 5.43 -6.76 1.10
CA GLN A 233 5.21 -8.21 1.21
C GLN A 233 6.44 -8.94 1.77
N ILE A 234 7.64 -8.63 1.29
CA ILE A 234 8.92 -9.17 1.80
C ILE A 234 9.07 -8.95 3.31
N ASN A 235 8.65 -7.78 3.81
CA ASN A 235 8.65 -7.48 5.25
C ASN A 235 7.59 -8.28 6.05
N LEU A 236 6.48 -8.69 5.43
CA LEU A 236 5.49 -9.56 6.06
C LEU A 236 5.98 -11.02 6.08
N ASP A 237 6.47 -11.52 4.95
CA ASP A 237 7.04 -12.87 4.80
C ASP A 237 8.12 -13.13 5.87
N TRP A 238 9.08 -12.20 6.00
CA TRP A 238 10.16 -12.27 6.99
C TRP A 238 9.65 -12.37 8.43
N ARG A 239 8.67 -11.54 8.79
CA ARG A 239 8.11 -11.54 10.16
C ARG A 239 7.43 -12.87 10.47
N GLN A 240 6.72 -13.46 9.51
CA GLN A 240 6.07 -14.76 9.69
C GLN A 240 7.10 -15.87 9.96
N VAL A 241 8.16 -15.95 9.15
CA VAL A 241 9.24 -16.95 9.31
C VAL A 241 10.01 -16.73 10.63
N LEU A 242 10.28 -15.47 10.99
CA LEU A 242 11.00 -15.13 12.22
C LEU A 242 10.14 -15.40 13.49
N ASP A 243 8.83 -15.16 13.43
CA ASP A 243 7.90 -15.50 14.51
C ASP A 243 7.64 -17.04 14.61
N GLU A 244 7.72 -17.78 13.50
CA GLU A 244 7.75 -19.25 13.51
C GLU A 244 8.99 -19.78 14.24
N LEU A 245 10.18 -19.31 13.85
CA LEU A 245 11.45 -19.69 14.50
C LEU A 245 11.46 -19.34 15.99
N ARG A 246 10.99 -18.14 16.37
CA ARG A 246 10.84 -17.74 17.78
C ARG A 246 9.88 -18.63 18.56
N ARG A 247 8.78 -19.08 17.93
CA ARG A 247 7.78 -19.94 18.56
C ARG A 247 8.33 -21.35 18.81
N GLU A 248 9.04 -21.93 17.85
CA GLU A 248 9.66 -23.26 17.99
C GLU A 248 10.80 -23.24 19.01
N ALA A 249 11.73 -22.27 18.89
CA ALA A 249 12.80 -22.08 19.87
C ALA A 249 12.25 -21.81 21.28
N GLY A 250 11.27 -20.91 21.39
CA GLY A 250 10.62 -20.55 22.64
C GLY A 250 9.87 -21.71 23.29
N ALA A 251 9.34 -22.68 22.54
CA ALA A 251 8.72 -23.89 23.10
C ALA A 251 9.73 -24.75 23.89
N LEU A 252 11.00 -24.75 23.47
CA LEU A 252 12.11 -25.47 24.09
C LEU A 252 12.99 -24.60 25.01
N GLY A 253 12.56 -23.36 25.29
CA GLY A 253 13.26 -22.44 26.20
C GLY A 253 14.50 -21.75 25.59
N PHE A 254 14.58 -21.65 24.26
CA PHE A 254 15.65 -20.96 23.56
C PHE A 254 15.23 -19.56 23.10
N SER A 255 16.12 -18.57 23.29
CA SER A 255 16.05 -17.23 22.72
C SER A 255 16.80 -17.16 21.39
N LEU A 256 16.26 -16.37 20.45
CA LEU A 256 16.82 -16.15 19.13
C LEU A 256 17.72 -14.90 19.15
N HIS A 257 19.00 -15.07 18.81
CA HIS A 257 19.97 -13.99 18.62
C HIS A 257 20.48 -13.97 17.17
N GLY A 258 20.93 -12.80 16.69
CA GLY A 258 21.47 -12.61 15.33
C GLY A 258 20.43 -12.36 14.23
N ALA A 259 19.13 -12.52 14.51
CA ALA A 259 18.06 -12.23 13.55
C ALA A 259 17.44 -10.83 13.78
N PRO A 260 17.58 -9.86 12.85
CA PRO A 260 17.00 -8.52 13.01
C PRO A 260 15.46 -8.52 12.86
N ALA A 261 14.79 -7.65 13.62
CA ALA A 261 13.33 -7.51 13.60
C ALA A 261 12.75 -6.92 12.30
N GLN A 262 13.61 -6.41 11.40
CA GLN A 262 13.27 -5.94 10.06
C GLN A 262 14.22 -6.56 9.04
N VAL A 263 13.73 -6.83 7.83
CA VAL A 263 14.52 -7.43 6.76
C VAL A 263 15.72 -6.55 6.44
N THR A 264 16.91 -7.15 6.47
CA THR A 264 18.16 -6.46 6.14
C THR A 264 18.84 -7.20 5.00
N ALA A 265 19.18 -6.51 3.92
CA ALA A 265 19.77 -7.11 2.71
C ALA A 265 21.21 -7.66 2.91
N ALA A 266 21.79 -7.44 4.09
CA ALA A 266 23.09 -7.94 4.53
C ALA A 266 22.98 -9.06 5.58
N PHE A 267 21.80 -9.68 5.73
CA PHE A 267 21.59 -10.78 6.67
C PHE A 267 22.43 -12.01 6.30
N LEU A 268 23.09 -12.60 7.30
CA LEU A 268 23.86 -13.83 7.19
C LEU A 268 23.21 -14.92 8.05
N PRO A 269 22.81 -16.07 7.47
CA PRO A 269 22.22 -17.18 8.22
C PRO A 269 23.10 -17.71 9.35
N GLU A 270 24.43 -17.63 9.18
CA GLU A 270 25.44 -18.09 10.15
C GLU A 270 25.45 -17.28 11.46
N GLU A 271 24.90 -16.05 11.47
CA GLU A 271 24.78 -15.23 12.67
C GLU A 271 23.62 -15.67 13.57
N VAL A 272 22.69 -16.48 13.06
CA VAL A 272 21.51 -16.95 13.80
C VAL A 272 21.94 -17.96 14.87
N GLN A 273 21.77 -17.59 16.14
CA GLN A 273 22.12 -18.44 17.29
C GLN A 273 20.93 -18.61 18.22
N LEU A 274 20.61 -19.87 18.52
CA LEU A 274 19.67 -20.23 19.58
C LEU A 274 20.45 -20.41 20.89
N LYS A 275 20.11 -19.60 21.90
CA LYS A 275 20.74 -19.63 23.23
C LYS A 275 19.70 -19.94 24.31
N ARG A 276 20.11 -20.58 25.39
CA ARG A 276 19.25 -20.92 26.54
C ARG A 276 19.83 -20.33 27.81
N ALA A 277 19.00 -19.67 28.62
CA ALA A 277 19.42 -19.19 29.93
C ALA A 277 19.75 -20.39 30.84
N SER A 278 20.96 -20.37 31.42
CA SER A 278 21.50 -21.40 32.33
C SER A 278 22.02 -20.74 33.62
N SER A 279 22.52 -21.53 34.57
CA SER A 279 22.89 -21.06 35.91
C SER A 279 24.19 -20.23 35.98
N ASP A 280 25.04 -20.32 34.97
CA ASP A 280 26.34 -19.62 34.89
C ASP A 280 26.43 -18.77 33.60
N GLU A 281 26.47 -19.38 32.41
CA GLU A 281 26.47 -18.68 31.11
C GLU A 281 25.39 -19.21 30.14
N PRO A 282 24.86 -18.38 29.22
CA PRO A 282 23.85 -18.81 28.25
C PRO A 282 24.40 -19.83 27.25
N MET A 283 23.91 -21.06 27.31
CA MET A 283 24.38 -22.18 26.49
C MET A 283 23.81 -22.11 25.06
N THR A 284 24.60 -22.45 24.04
CA THR A 284 24.05 -22.64 22.69
C THR A 284 23.30 -23.97 22.58
N LEU A 285 22.44 -24.12 21.55
CA LEU A 285 21.77 -25.39 21.26
C LEU A 285 22.76 -26.57 21.17
N ARG A 286 23.94 -26.36 20.57
CA ARG A 286 24.97 -27.39 20.42
C ARG A 286 25.59 -27.79 21.75
N ASP A 287 25.97 -26.83 22.58
CA ASP A 287 26.56 -27.10 23.91
C ASP A 287 25.53 -27.79 24.83
N TYR A 288 24.27 -27.44 24.68
CA TYR A 288 23.16 -28.04 25.41
C TYR A 288 22.88 -29.49 24.97
N ALA A 289 22.90 -29.78 23.66
CA ALA A 289 22.81 -31.16 23.17
C ALA A 289 23.99 -32.02 23.64
N LEU A 290 25.21 -31.46 23.67
CA LEU A 290 26.42 -32.15 24.15
C LEU A 290 26.36 -32.48 25.65
N SER A 291 25.80 -31.60 26.48
CA SER A 291 25.68 -31.85 27.93
C SER A 291 24.68 -32.98 28.24
N LEU A 292 23.55 -33.03 27.51
CA LEU A 292 22.58 -34.13 27.60
C LEU A 292 23.15 -35.46 27.09
N ALA A 293 23.89 -35.45 25.98
CA ALA A 293 24.55 -36.64 25.46
C ALA A 293 25.59 -37.21 26.46
N SER A 294 26.29 -36.33 27.17
CA SER A 294 27.21 -36.70 28.26
C SER A 294 26.46 -37.29 29.47
N GLU A 295 25.33 -36.71 29.88
CA GLU A 295 24.47 -37.28 30.94
C GLU A 295 23.96 -38.68 30.56
N LEU A 296 23.51 -38.85 29.31
CA LEU A 296 23.08 -40.15 28.78
C LEU A 296 24.23 -41.18 28.79
N GLN A 297 25.42 -40.79 28.31
CA GLN A 297 26.60 -41.68 28.34
C GLN A 297 26.95 -42.10 29.77
N GLY A 298 26.98 -41.17 30.72
CA GLY A 298 27.23 -41.47 32.14
C GLY A 298 26.21 -42.41 32.79
N LEU A 299 24.94 -42.36 32.35
CA LEU A 299 23.90 -43.31 32.78
C LEU A 299 24.07 -44.70 32.15
N THR A 300 24.60 -44.78 30.91
CA THR A 300 24.85 -46.07 30.25
C THR A 300 26.12 -46.77 30.73
N SER A 301 27.20 -46.02 31.04
CA SER A 301 28.46 -46.59 31.52
C SER A 301 28.39 -47.08 32.96
N ASN A 302 27.65 -46.39 33.83
CA ASN A 302 27.44 -46.80 35.23
C ASN A 302 26.59 -48.09 35.39
N LYS A 303 26.02 -48.65 34.31
CA LYS A 303 25.36 -49.97 34.35
C LYS A 303 26.32 -51.13 34.71
N GLY A 304 27.64 -50.90 34.67
CA GLY A 304 28.65 -51.89 35.01
C GLY A 304 28.89 -52.09 36.51
N ASP A 305 28.65 -51.07 37.35
CA ASP A 305 29.09 -51.10 38.75
C ASP A 305 28.03 -51.72 39.67
N LYS A 306 27.87 -53.04 39.54
CA LYS A 306 26.94 -53.83 40.35
C LYS A 306 27.45 -53.99 41.78
N GLY A 307 27.03 -53.06 42.63
CA GLY A 307 26.78 -53.32 44.04
C GLY A 307 27.99 -53.25 44.97
N THR A 308 28.08 -52.13 45.68
CA THR A 308 28.51 -52.14 47.09
C THR A 308 27.46 -51.44 47.93
N ASP A 309 26.99 -52.11 49.00
CA ASP A 309 26.20 -51.49 50.05
C ASP A 309 26.93 -50.26 50.61
N GLY A 310 26.28 -49.10 50.66
CA GLY A 310 27.00 -47.90 51.09
C GLY A 310 26.23 -46.61 50.94
N THR A 311 25.33 -46.35 51.89
CA THR A 311 24.51 -45.12 51.89
C THR A 311 25.23 -43.76 51.80
N PRO A 312 26.52 -43.55 52.18
CA PRO A 312 27.14 -42.21 52.12
C PRO A 312 27.16 -41.54 50.73
N GLU A 313 27.59 -42.24 49.67
CA GLU A 313 27.84 -41.63 48.36
C GLU A 313 26.56 -41.32 47.57
N LEU A 314 25.54 -42.16 47.72
CA LEU A 314 24.19 -41.81 47.24
C LEU A 314 23.59 -40.67 48.06
N ARG A 315 23.82 -40.60 49.37
CA ARG A 315 23.36 -39.46 50.20
C ARG A 315 24.06 -38.15 49.83
N THR A 316 25.35 -38.16 49.50
CA THR A 316 26.04 -36.95 49.01
C THR A 316 25.55 -36.54 47.62
N ARG A 317 25.33 -37.49 46.69
CA ARG A 317 24.71 -37.21 45.37
C ARG A 317 23.28 -36.67 45.50
N ILE A 318 22.47 -37.20 46.42
CA ILE A 318 21.12 -36.68 46.70
C ILE A 318 21.21 -35.27 47.30
N SER A 319 22.09 -35.05 48.29
CA SER A 319 22.28 -33.73 48.90
C SER A 319 22.76 -32.67 47.88
N GLN A 320 23.66 -33.03 46.97
CA GLN A 320 24.07 -32.20 45.84
C GLN A 320 22.91 -31.92 44.88
N ALA A 321 22.09 -32.94 44.55
CA ALA A 321 20.91 -32.76 43.71
C ALA A 321 19.82 -31.87 44.36
N GLU A 322 19.68 -31.91 45.69
CA GLU A 322 18.79 -31.03 46.45
C GLU A 322 19.31 -29.58 46.50
N GLN A 323 20.64 -29.39 46.64
CA GLN A 323 21.28 -28.07 46.54
C GLN A 323 21.15 -27.47 45.12
N ASP A 324 21.38 -28.27 44.07
CA ASP A 324 21.16 -27.89 42.67
C ASP A 324 19.70 -27.48 42.42
N LEU A 325 18.75 -28.28 42.92
CA LEU A 325 17.32 -28.01 42.78
C LEU A 325 16.94 -26.70 43.50
N GLN A 326 17.49 -26.46 44.69
CA GLN A 326 17.28 -25.21 45.43
C GLN A 326 17.89 -24.00 44.70
N ARG A 327 19.08 -24.14 44.09
CA ARG A 327 19.71 -23.09 43.26
C ARG A 327 18.81 -22.73 42.06
N ILE A 328 18.28 -23.73 41.35
CA ILE A 328 17.42 -23.48 40.18
C ILE A 328 16.04 -22.95 40.60
N ALA A 329 15.47 -23.39 41.73
CA ALA A 329 14.24 -22.82 42.27
C ALA A 329 14.36 -21.32 42.55
N VAL A 330 15.46 -20.87 43.16
CA VAL A 330 15.74 -19.45 43.42
C VAL A 330 15.90 -18.65 42.11
N LEU A 331 16.53 -19.23 41.09
CA LEU A 331 16.65 -18.61 39.77
C LEU A 331 15.28 -18.48 39.06
N TYR A 332 14.46 -19.53 39.13
CA TYR A 332 13.10 -19.53 38.60
C TYR A 332 12.21 -18.47 39.28
N ASP A 333 12.19 -18.42 40.62
CA ASP A 333 11.40 -17.44 41.37
C ASP A 333 11.83 -16.00 41.08
N ARG A 334 13.15 -15.78 40.93
CA ARG A 334 13.70 -14.47 40.54
C ARG A 334 13.30 -14.08 39.12
N ALA A 335 13.40 -15.00 38.15
CA ALA A 335 13.01 -14.75 36.76
C ALA A 335 11.49 -14.51 36.63
N SER A 336 10.68 -15.30 37.34
CA SER A 336 9.22 -15.19 37.37
C SER A 336 8.78 -13.86 37.99
N SER A 337 9.38 -13.48 39.11
CA SER A 337 9.14 -12.17 39.76
C SER A 337 9.54 -11.00 38.86
N HIS A 338 10.66 -11.10 38.15
CA HIS A 338 11.12 -10.09 37.20
C HIS A 338 10.15 -9.95 36.01
N HIS A 339 9.72 -11.07 35.41
CA HIS A 339 8.73 -11.08 34.35
C HIS A 339 7.40 -10.45 34.79
N ALA A 340 6.92 -10.79 36.00
CA ALA A 340 5.69 -10.21 36.56
C ALA A 340 5.78 -8.68 36.74
N LEU A 341 6.92 -8.18 37.24
CA LEU A 341 7.17 -6.73 37.37
C LEU A 341 7.19 -6.01 36.01
N GLN A 342 7.88 -6.58 35.01
CA GLN A 342 7.87 -6.04 33.64
C GLN A 342 6.45 -6.06 33.03
N ALA A 343 5.67 -7.11 33.27
CA ALA A 343 4.30 -7.24 32.76
C ALA A 343 3.35 -6.20 33.39
N ALA A 344 3.53 -5.91 34.69
CA ALA A 344 2.83 -4.82 35.37
C ALA A 344 3.20 -3.46 34.78
N SER A 345 4.49 -3.16 34.64
CA SER A 345 4.99 -1.89 34.08
C SER A 345 4.53 -1.65 32.63
N ARG A 346 4.55 -2.68 31.78
CA ARG A 346 3.97 -2.61 30.42
C ARG A 346 2.48 -2.21 30.47
N THR A 347 1.73 -2.76 31.41
CA THR A 347 0.28 -2.51 31.54
C THR A 347 0.01 -1.06 31.98
N GLU A 348 0.79 -0.56 32.93
CA GLU A 348 0.75 0.84 33.37
C GLU A 348 1.09 1.81 32.23
N LEU A 349 2.18 1.58 31.49
CA LEU A 349 2.58 2.42 30.36
C LEU A 349 1.59 2.37 29.19
N LYS A 350 0.92 1.23 28.95
CA LYS A 350 -0.18 1.14 27.97
C LYS A 350 -1.41 1.94 28.39
N ASN A 351 -1.75 1.96 29.68
CA ASN A 351 -2.82 2.80 30.21
C ASN A 351 -2.48 4.28 30.03
N LEU A 352 -1.27 4.70 30.43
CA LEU A 352 -0.80 6.09 30.28
C LEU A 352 -0.74 6.53 28.80
N LEU A 353 -0.35 5.64 27.88
CA LEU A 353 -0.38 5.89 26.44
C LEU A 353 -1.82 6.08 25.93
N SER A 354 -2.77 5.25 26.38
CA SER A 354 -4.20 5.37 26.06
C SER A 354 -4.81 6.67 26.58
N GLU A 355 -4.46 7.10 27.79
CA GLU A 355 -4.85 8.40 28.35
C GLU A 355 -4.28 9.56 27.54
N THR A 356 -2.98 9.50 27.20
CA THR A 356 -2.31 10.49 26.35
C THR A 356 -2.98 10.60 24.98
N ASP A 357 -3.38 9.49 24.35
CA ASP A 357 -4.09 9.48 23.06
C ASP A 357 -5.52 10.02 23.17
N ARG A 358 -6.23 9.75 24.28
CA ARG A 358 -7.55 10.34 24.57
C ARG A 358 -7.45 11.86 24.75
N ASP A 359 -6.41 12.36 25.40
CA ASP A 359 -6.22 13.80 25.58
C ASP A 359 -5.70 14.48 24.31
N LEU A 360 -4.84 13.81 23.53
CA LEU A 360 -4.42 14.27 22.20
C LEU A 360 -5.63 14.44 21.27
N THR A 361 -6.54 13.46 21.25
CA THR A 361 -7.75 13.51 20.42
C THR A 361 -8.73 14.58 20.87
N LYS A 362 -8.93 14.78 22.19
CA LYS A 362 -9.68 15.95 22.71
C LYS A 362 -9.07 17.28 22.27
N ASN A 363 -7.76 17.47 22.47
CA ASN A 363 -7.08 18.74 22.13
C ASN A 363 -7.14 19.01 20.61
N LYS A 364 -6.93 17.99 19.77
CA LYS A 364 -7.09 18.10 18.31
C LYS A 364 -8.54 18.39 17.90
N ALA A 365 -9.54 17.84 18.59
CA ALA A 365 -10.94 18.18 18.36
C ALA A 365 -11.26 19.64 18.75
N VAL A 366 -10.74 20.13 19.88
CA VAL A 366 -10.86 21.55 20.29
C VAL A 366 -10.22 22.47 19.25
N LYS A 367 -9.01 22.17 18.78
CA LYS A 367 -8.33 22.93 17.72
C LYS A 367 -9.15 22.95 16.43
N ARG A 368 -9.72 21.81 16.02
CA ARG A 368 -10.60 21.71 14.84
C ARG A 368 -11.87 22.54 15.00
N LEU A 369 -12.49 22.54 16.18
CA LEU A 369 -13.66 23.37 16.47
C LEU A 369 -13.33 24.87 16.42
N GLN A 370 -12.20 25.30 16.99
CA GLN A 370 -11.72 26.68 16.87
C GLN A 370 -11.49 27.09 15.40
N GLN A 371 -10.83 26.23 14.61
CA GLN A 371 -10.60 26.46 13.17
C GLN A 371 -11.89 26.51 12.35
N MET A 372 -12.94 25.78 12.76
CA MET A 372 -14.26 25.82 12.13
C MET A 372 -15.13 27.01 12.60
N GLY A 373 -14.55 27.99 13.29
CA GLY A 373 -15.25 29.21 13.72
C GLY A 373 -16.19 29.01 14.90
N ALA A 374 -16.11 27.88 15.61
CA ALA A 374 -16.89 27.65 16.83
C ALA A 374 -16.34 28.50 17.99
N GLN A 375 -16.60 29.81 17.93
CA GLN A 375 -16.61 30.66 19.11
C GLN A 375 -17.66 30.11 20.07
N ARG A 376 -17.23 29.29 21.05
CA ARG A 376 -18.01 29.11 22.27
C ARG A 376 -18.04 30.48 22.96
N GLY A 377 -19.10 31.22 22.69
CA GLY A 377 -19.40 32.51 23.32
C GLY A 377 -19.68 32.31 24.81
N VAL A 378 -18.61 32.19 25.58
CA VAL A 378 -18.61 32.21 27.03
C VAL A 378 -17.67 33.34 27.41
N GLU A 379 -18.23 34.53 27.68
CA GLU A 379 -17.41 35.72 27.95
C GLU A 379 -16.54 35.59 29.22
N LEU A 380 -16.87 34.63 30.10
CA LEU A 380 -16.03 34.22 31.23
C LEU A 380 -14.63 33.75 30.77
N ALA A 381 -14.47 33.21 29.56
CA ALA A 381 -13.17 32.76 29.05
C ALA A 381 -12.18 33.91 28.73
N LYS A 382 -12.63 35.17 28.79
CA LYS A 382 -11.76 36.37 28.77
C LYS A 382 -11.51 36.93 30.17
N GLY A 383 -12.00 36.25 31.21
CA GLY A 383 -11.82 36.64 32.61
C GLY A 383 -12.54 37.92 33.00
N ASN A 384 -13.55 38.42 32.26
CA ASN A 384 -14.26 39.67 32.58
C ASN A 384 -15.77 39.44 32.81
N CYS A 385 -16.34 40.12 33.81
CA CYS A 385 -17.75 40.07 34.15
C CYS A 385 -18.61 40.71 33.03
N PRO A 386 -19.65 40.02 32.49
CA PRO A 386 -20.48 40.55 31.41
C PRO A 386 -21.44 41.67 31.82
N SER A 387 -21.57 42.00 33.12
CA SER A 387 -22.41 43.12 33.59
C SER A 387 -21.65 44.41 33.90
N CYS A 388 -20.35 44.35 34.19
CA CYS A 388 -19.55 45.52 34.55
C CYS A 388 -18.15 45.57 33.90
N HIS A 389 -17.81 44.59 33.07
CA HIS A 389 -16.53 44.41 32.39
C HIS A 389 -15.27 44.41 33.29
N GLN A 390 -15.43 44.26 34.61
CA GLN A 390 -14.30 44.07 35.52
C GLN A 390 -13.71 42.66 35.42
N PRO A 391 -12.39 42.49 35.60
CA PRO A 391 -11.78 41.17 35.61
C PRO A 391 -12.21 40.37 36.84
N VAL A 392 -12.73 39.16 36.60
CA VAL A 392 -13.12 38.17 37.61
C VAL A 392 -12.03 37.11 37.68
N SER A 393 -11.38 37.00 38.84
CA SER A 393 -10.43 35.92 39.12
C SER A 393 -11.18 34.61 39.35
N ASP A 394 -10.86 33.58 38.55
CA ASP A 394 -11.67 32.36 38.37
C ASP A 394 -11.54 31.32 39.51
N SER A 395 -11.08 31.73 40.70
CA SER A 395 -11.01 30.89 41.91
C SER A 395 -10.90 31.73 43.18
N LEU A 396 -11.71 31.40 44.20
CA LEU A 396 -11.57 31.92 45.57
C LEU A 396 -10.45 31.22 46.38
N VAL A 397 -9.73 30.28 45.77
CA VAL A 397 -8.55 29.63 46.35
C VAL A 397 -7.30 30.13 45.63
N VAL A 398 -6.83 31.30 46.05
CA VAL A 398 -5.48 31.77 45.70
C VAL A 398 -4.49 31.08 46.62
N GLU A 399 -4.03 29.88 46.23
CA GLU A 399 -2.67 29.42 46.60
C GLU A 399 -2.12 28.39 45.59
N ARG A 400 -1.11 28.82 44.84
CA ARG A 400 -0.02 28.01 44.23
C ARG A 400 -0.40 26.91 43.23
N ILE A 401 -0.82 27.31 42.02
CA ILE A 401 -0.34 26.65 40.78
C ILE A 401 0.21 27.74 39.84
N SER A 402 1.41 28.24 40.15
CA SER A 402 2.14 29.17 39.29
C SER A 402 2.87 28.41 38.17
N GLY A 403 2.10 27.89 37.21
CA GLY A 403 2.61 27.36 35.95
C GLY A 403 2.07 28.19 34.79
N SER A 404 2.93 28.59 33.85
CA SER A 404 2.49 29.22 32.60
C SER A 404 1.62 28.23 31.82
N GLN A 405 0.32 28.53 31.67
CA GLN A 405 -0.58 27.70 30.86
C GLN A 405 -0.06 27.66 29.42
N MET A 406 0.23 26.46 28.92
CA MET A 406 0.71 26.27 27.55
C MET A 406 -0.40 26.60 26.55
N ASP A 407 -0.04 27.24 25.45
CA ASP A 407 -0.94 27.39 24.30
C ASP A 407 -1.38 26.00 23.75
N LEU A 408 -2.56 25.96 23.13
CA LEU A 408 -3.15 24.73 22.60
C LEU A 408 -2.26 24.03 21.56
N GLU A 409 -1.51 24.77 20.73
CA GLU A 409 -0.58 24.16 19.79
C GLU A 409 0.62 23.54 20.50
N SER A 410 1.17 24.25 21.49
CA SER A 410 2.26 23.75 22.34
C SER A 410 1.86 22.52 23.15
N ASN A 411 0.63 22.49 23.68
CA ASN A 411 0.08 21.33 24.40
C ASN A 411 -0.10 20.10 23.48
N ILE A 412 -0.57 20.30 22.24
CA ILE A 412 -0.63 19.22 21.25
C ILE A 412 0.78 18.72 20.92
N GLY A 413 1.76 19.61 20.72
CA GLY A 413 3.15 19.25 20.47
C GLY A 413 3.78 18.45 21.62
N TYR A 414 3.50 18.83 22.86
CA TYR A 414 3.91 18.11 24.07
C TYR A 414 3.28 16.71 24.14
N LEU A 415 1.95 16.59 23.98
CA LEU A 415 1.26 15.29 24.00
C LEU A 415 1.74 14.36 22.86
N GLU A 416 2.07 14.91 21.68
CA GLU A 416 2.67 14.11 20.61
C GLU A 416 4.08 13.62 20.93
N SER A 417 4.91 14.41 21.62
CA SER A 417 6.26 13.98 22.02
C SER A 417 6.20 12.93 23.12
N GLN A 418 5.33 13.12 24.12
CA GLN A 418 5.04 12.17 25.19
C GLN A 418 4.53 10.83 24.62
N ARG A 419 3.55 10.85 23.72
CA ARG A 419 3.07 9.66 22.99
C ARG A 419 4.20 8.91 22.29
N ARG A 420 5.08 9.61 21.56
CA ARG A 420 6.23 8.99 20.86
C ARG A 420 7.22 8.34 21.83
N MET A 421 7.47 8.98 22.98
CA MET A 421 8.32 8.44 24.04
C MET A 421 7.71 7.16 24.64
N LEU A 422 6.45 7.22 25.07
CA LEU A 422 5.71 6.09 25.63
C LEU A 422 5.62 4.92 24.64
N SER A 423 5.34 5.17 23.36
CA SER A 423 5.28 4.10 22.36
C SER A 423 6.61 3.36 22.18
N ARG A 424 7.74 4.07 22.27
CA ARG A 424 9.08 3.46 22.21
C ARG A 424 9.38 2.63 23.47
N GLN A 425 9.02 3.14 24.65
CA GLN A 425 9.18 2.42 25.92
C GLN A 425 8.33 1.15 25.97
N VAL A 426 7.06 1.21 25.52
CA VAL A 426 6.19 0.03 25.42
C VAL A 426 6.80 -1.00 24.46
N SER A 427 7.27 -0.60 23.27
CA SER A 427 7.90 -1.52 22.32
C SER A 427 9.14 -2.22 22.91
N ALA A 428 10.02 -1.48 23.57
CA ALA A 428 11.23 -2.04 24.19
C ALA A 428 10.90 -2.98 25.37
N LEU A 429 9.87 -2.67 26.16
CA LEU A 429 9.38 -3.55 27.23
C LEU A 429 8.67 -4.80 26.69
N GLU A 430 7.99 -4.72 25.55
CA GLU A 430 7.40 -5.88 24.89
C GLU A 430 8.46 -6.85 24.38
N GLU A 431 9.53 -6.34 23.75
CA GLU A 431 10.70 -7.13 23.35
C GLU A 431 11.34 -7.81 24.58
N GLY A 432 11.67 -7.05 25.62
CA GLY A 432 12.26 -7.59 26.86
C GLY A 432 11.34 -8.58 27.61
N LEU A 433 10.02 -8.43 27.51
CA LEU A 433 9.08 -9.39 28.08
C LEU A 433 9.11 -10.75 27.39
N THR A 434 9.30 -10.79 26.06
CA THR A 434 9.42 -12.06 25.33
C THR A 434 10.69 -12.83 25.73
N GLU A 435 11.82 -12.13 25.88
CA GLU A 435 13.09 -12.71 26.36
C GLU A 435 12.96 -13.19 27.82
N SER A 436 12.29 -12.40 28.66
CA SER A 436 12.02 -12.78 30.05
C SER A 436 11.08 -13.98 30.16
N GLU A 437 10.07 -14.12 29.29
CA GLU A 437 9.17 -15.28 29.27
C GLU A 437 9.91 -16.56 28.87
N VAL A 438 10.74 -16.50 27.82
CA VAL A 438 11.60 -17.61 27.39
C VAL A 438 12.54 -18.05 28.52
N SER A 439 13.12 -17.10 29.25
CA SER A 439 13.98 -17.38 30.41
C SER A 439 13.24 -18.03 31.58
N VAL A 440 12.01 -17.59 31.89
CA VAL A 440 11.16 -18.26 32.89
C VAL A 440 10.87 -19.70 32.47
N ARG A 441 10.59 -19.92 31.18
CA ARG A 441 10.29 -21.24 30.63
C ARG A 441 11.51 -22.17 30.60
N SER A 442 12.71 -21.67 30.35
CA SER A 442 13.93 -22.48 30.45
C SER A 442 14.18 -22.93 31.90
N PHE A 443 14.12 -22.01 32.86
CA PHE A 443 14.28 -22.36 34.28
C PHE A 443 13.19 -23.31 34.80
N ALA A 444 11.94 -23.19 34.31
CA ALA A 444 10.87 -24.13 34.64
C ALA A 444 11.19 -25.56 34.16
N GLN A 445 11.64 -25.71 32.91
CA GLN A 445 12.05 -27.01 32.36
C GLN A 445 13.26 -27.59 33.12
N ASP A 446 14.25 -26.78 33.48
CA ASP A 446 15.41 -27.25 34.24
C ASP A 446 15.05 -27.63 35.69
N LEU A 447 14.08 -26.93 36.30
CA LEU A 447 13.53 -27.28 37.61
C LEU A 447 12.85 -28.65 37.57
N ASP A 448 12.02 -28.92 36.56
CA ASP A 448 11.36 -30.22 36.40
C ASP A 448 12.36 -31.34 36.08
N ARG A 449 13.38 -31.10 35.25
CA ARG A 449 14.48 -32.07 35.04
C ARG A 449 15.24 -32.40 36.33
N LYS A 450 15.53 -31.41 37.18
CA LYS A 450 16.21 -31.64 38.47
C LYS A 450 15.29 -32.37 39.45
N ARG A 451 13.98 -32.12 39.44
CA ARG A 451 12.97 -32.88 40.21
C ARG A 451 12.91 -34.34 39.77
N ASP A 452 12.88 -34.60 38.47
CA ASP A 452 12.91 -35.97 37.91
C ASP A 452 14.21 -36.69 38.30
N ARG A 453 15.36 -36.03 38.18
CA ARG A 453 16.66 -36.57 38.62
C ARG A 453 16.72 -36.84 40.13
N LEU A 454 16.15 -35.96 40.95
CA LEU A 454 16.05 -36.20 42.40
C LEU A 454 15.12 -37.38 42.70
N THR A 455 14.05 -37.54 41.92
CA THR A 455 13.09 -38.64 42.06
C THR A 455 13.71 -39.97 41.64
N SER A 456 14.46 -40.03 40.54
CA SER A 456 15.19 -41.24 40.15
C SER A 456 16.24 -41.63 41.20
N LEU A 457 17.03 -40.67 41.70
CA LEU A 457 18.01 -40.91 42.77
C LEU A 457 17.36 -41.37 44.10
N LYS A 458 16.08 -41.06 44.32
CA LYS A 458 15.29 -41.56 45.46
C LYS A 458 14.64 -42.92 45.18
N GLU A 459 14.22 -43.20 43.94
CA GLU A 459 13.84 -44.55 43.49
C GLU A 459 15.05 -45.52 43.53
N ASP A 460 16.27 -45.01 43.33
CA ASP A 460 17.53 -45.78 43.40
C ASP A 460 17.89 -46.28 44.81
N LEU A 461 17.25 -45.74 45.86
CA LEU A 461 17.31 -46.29 47.22
C LEU A 461 16.38 -47.50 47.43
N GLY A 462 15.58 -47.85 46.40
CA GLY A 462 14.67 -48.99 46.40
C GLY A 462 15.32 -50.31 46.01
N SER A 463 14.49 -51.30 45.68
CA SER A 463 14.94 -52.61 45.18
C SER A 463 15.63 -52.51 43.81
N SER A 464 16.47 -53.50 43.45
CA SER A 464 17.21 -53.51 42.17
C SER A 464 16.32 -53.39 40.93
N ALA A 465 15.10 -53.95 40.97
CA ALA A 465 14.11 -53.81 39.90
C ALA A 465 13.54 -52.38 39.77
N GLN A 466 13.61 -51.55 40.82
CA GLN A 466 13.24 -50.13 40.78
C GLN A 466 14.39 -49.29 40.20
N GLN A 467 15.64 -49.57 40.60
CA GLN A 467 16.86 -48.94 40.05
C GLN A 467 16.92 -49.08 38.51
N GLU A 468 16.82 -50.30 37.99
CA GLU A 468 16.89 -50.55 36.54
C GLU A 468 15.75 -49.83 35.77
N LYS A 469 14.56 -49.73 36.38
CA LYS A 469 13.40 -49.05 35.79
C LYS A 469 13.53 -47.53 35.82
N ALA A 470 14.08 -46.96 36.90
CA ALA A 470 14.34 -45.53 37.03
C ALA A 470 15.41 -45.08 36.01
N ALA A 471 16.52 -45.81 35.91
CA ALA A 471 17.57 -45.56 34.94
C ALA A 471 17.08 -45.67 33.48
N LEU A 472 16.25 -46.68 33.15
CA LEU A 472 15.68 -46.82 31.82
C LEU A 472 14.71 -45.69 31.46
N ARG A 473 13.83 -45.29 32.39
CA ARG A 473 12.94 -44.12 32.20
C ARG A 473 13.73 -42.86 31.91
N ARG A 474 14.81 -42.60 32.67
CA ARG A 474 15.66 -41.42 32.50
C ARG A 474 16.38 -41.41 31.15
N ALA A 475 16.89 -42.56 30.71
CA ALA A 475 17.50 -42.69 29.38
C ALA A 475 16.49 -42.34 28.26
N ILE A 476 15.28 -42.90 28.32
CA ILE A 476 14.20 -42.62 27.33
C ILE A 476 13.81 -41.13 27.34
N GLN A 477 13.74 -40.48 28.52
CA GLN A 477 13.49 -39.03 28.59
C GLN A 477 14.58 -38.22 27.90
N LEU A 478 15.86 -38.54 28.14
CA LEU A 478 17.00 -37.86 27.54
C LEU A 478 17.06 -38.08 26.02
N GLU A 479 16.80 -39.29 25.54
CA GLU A 479 16.71 -39.60 24.10
C GLU A 479 15.58 -38.81 23.40
N LEU A 480 14.38 -38.76 24.01
CA LEU A 480 13.26 -37.96 23.52
C LEU A 480 13.57 -36.46 23.50
N GLU A 481 14.40 -35.98 24.43
CA GLU A 481 14.79 -34.58 24.49
C GLU A 481 15.86 -34.24 23.44
N ILE A 482 16.89 -35.08 23.28
CA ILE A 482 17.89 -34.96 22.22
C ILE A 482 17.20 -34.95 20.85
N GLY A 483 16.26 -35.87 20.60
CA GLY A 483 15.48 -35.89 19.35
C GLY A 483 14.65 -34.63 19.10
N ARG A 484 14.21 -33.91 20.15
CA ARG A 484 13.56 -32.58 20.01
C ARG A 484 14.55 -31.47 19.69
N LEU A 485 15.77 -31.54 20.22
CA LEU A 485 16.84 -30.59 19.90
C LEU A 485 17.35 -30.77 18.47
N ASP A 486 17.50 -32.02 18.00
CA ASP A 486 17.86 -32.32 16.62
C ASP A 486 16.79 -31.83 15.64
N ALA A 487 15.50 -32.02 15.97
CA ALA A 487 14.40 -31.46 15.20
C ALA A 487 14.41 -29.92 15.17
N LEU A 488 14.70 -29.27 16.31
CA LEU A 488 14.85 -27.81 16.37
C LEU A 488 16.06 -27.33 15.56
N ALA A 489 17.18 -28.06 15.57
CA ALA A 489 18.36 -27.73 14.78
C ALA A 489 18.03 -27.75 13.28
N GLN A 490 17.44 -28.84 12.78
CA GLN A 490 17.01 -28.98 11.39
C GLN A 490 15.98 -27.91 10.99
N ALA A 491 15.01 -27.61 11.86
CA ALA A 491 14.05 -26.55 11.61
C ALA A 491 14.71 -25.17 11.58
N SER A 492 15.70 -24.90 12.45
CA SER A 492 16.44 -23.65 12.46
C SER A 492 17.30 -23.44 11.20
N GLU A 493 17.93 -24.49 10.68
CA GLU A 493 18.67 -24.43 9.41
C GLU A 493 17.72 -24.18 8.22
N ARG A 494 16.58 -24.87 8.17
CA ARG A 494 15.52 -24.64 7.15
C ARG A 494 15.05 -23.18 7.18
N LEU A 495 14.61 -22.70 8.35
CA LEU A 495 14.04 -21.37 8.52
C LEU A 495 15.10 -20.27 8.29
N ALA A 496 16.36 -20.48 8.68
CA ALA A 496 17.46 -19.56 8.36
C ALA A 496 17.75 -19.50 6.85
N GLY A 497 17.62 -20.61 6.13
CA GLY A 497 17.68 -20.66 4.67
C GLY A 497 16.52 -19.92 3.98
N GLU A 498 15.30 -20.04 4.53
CA GLU A 498 14.13 -19.29 4.05
C GLU A 498 14.31 -17.77 4.29
N LEU A 499 14.81 -17.36 5.46
CA LEU A 499 15.18 -15.97 5.75
C LEU A 499 16.26 -15.46 4.76
N ALA A 500 17.25 -16.28 4.41
CA ALA A 500 18.27 -15.94 3.41
C ALA A 500 17.65 -15.61 2.04
N SER A 501 16.71 -16.44 1.58
CA SER A 501 16.00 -16.22 0.31
C SER A 501 15.15 -14.93 0.34
N ILE A 502 14.51 -14.63 1.48
CA ILE A 502 13.75 -13.39 1.66
C ILE A 502 14.67 -12.15 1.67
N ALA A 503 15.87 -12.26 2.26
CA ALA A 503 16.88 -11.20 2.21
C ALA A 503 17.43 -10.94 0.79
N ASP A 504 17.61 -11.99 -0.02
CA ASP A 504 18.04 -11.85 -1.42
C ASP A 504 16.95 -11.28 -2.34
N ARG A 505 15.67 -11.63 -2.08
CA ARG A 505 14.52 -10.93 -2.68
C ARG A 505 14.56 -9.43 -2.38
N LEU A 506 14.83 -9.04 -1.13
CA LEU A 506 14.98 -7.62 -0.78
C LEU A 506 16.16 -6.97 -1.52
N ARG A 507 17.31 -7.66 -1.60
CA ARG A 507 18.50 -7.18 -2.31
C ARG A 507 18.19 -6.89 -3.78
N THR A 508 17.48 -7.80 -4.45
CA THR A 508 17.05 -7.65 -5.85
C THR A 508 16.09 -6.46 -6.00
N ASN A 509 15.08 -6.35 -5.13
CA ASN A 509 14.15 -5.22 -5.11
C ASN A 509 14.88 -3.88 -4.90
N GLN A 510 15.87 -3.82 -4.00
CA GLN A 510 16.70 -2.62 -3.78
C GLN A 510 17.56 -2.26 -4.99
N GLN A 511 18.15 -3.24 -5.69
CA GLN A 511 18.91 -3.00 -6.91
C GLN A 511 18.02 -2.40 -8.02
N LEU A 512 16.84 -2.95 -8.24
CA LEU A 512 15.85 -2.42 -9.19
C LEU A 512 15.41 -0.99 -8.81
N ARG A 513 15.21 -0.71 -7.51
CA ARG A 513 14.93 0.66 -7.02
C ARG A 513 16.06 1.64 -7.28
N THR A 514 17.33 1.22 -7.18
CA THR A 514 18.47 2.12 -7.45
C THR A 514 18.69 2.37 -8.94
N ALA A 515 18.24 1.47 -9.81
CA ALA A 515 18.25 1.65 -11.26
C ALA A 515 17.16 2.62 -11.76
N LEU A 516 16.07 2.80 -11.00
CA LEU A 516 15.04 3.78 -11.33
C LEU A 516 15.58 5.22 -11.27
N PRO A 517 15.26 6.08 -12.24
CA PRO A 517 15.65 7.48 -12.21
C PRO A 517 15.02 8.17 -10.99
N ARG A 518 15.84 8.92 -10.25
CA ARG A 518 15.35 9.75 -9.15
C ARG A 518 14.43 10.83 -9.73
N ALA A 519 13.20 10.88 -9.25
CA ALA A 519 12.33 12.03 -9.52
C ALA A 519 12.98 13.29 -8.94
N CYS A 520 13.25 14.27 -9.79
CA CYS A 520 13.70 15.60 -9.42
C CYS A 520 12.57 16.42 -8.78
#